data_AF-A0A7S4A1F6-F1
#
_entry.id   AF-A0A7S4A1F6-F1
#
_cell.length_a   1.000
_cell.length_b   1.000
_cell.length_c   1.000
_cell.angle_alpha   90.00
_cell.angle_beta   90.00
_cell.angle_gamma   90.00
#
_symmetry.space_group_name_H-M   'P 1'
#
loop_
_entity.id
_entity.type
_entity.pdbx_description
1 polymer ?
#
loop_
_entity_poly.entity_id
_entity_poly.type
_entity_poly.pdbx_seq_one_letter_code
_entity_poly.pdbx_strand_id
1 'polypeptide(L)'
;MVSCLLPGVQAKIANLAIMPPGAAEDGRATANEIPPRVESAKPVARPNKSEFDAKIVALNDEVQDFNERLSEVDAKISEAKCSGGNQSEELREARATMKSLRERKDAIMRDRAEIATLQKSAKASLDSKITAGRSLRAELKYTSPEDIEKKIASLEKRQATTSMSLKDEKVLLKEIDQLKQSKKLVSHLAANNDSISSERKSSQSISEHLSAKNAELDVLKKKIEEQKQILDSLNEANSERRAVLPALFKDKDALRKEKQAKVETIKALRAEFRTLENEFRRTQRVERQFIT
;
A
#
# COMPACT_ATOMS: atom_id res chain seq x y z
N MET A 1 -10.55 -30.73 -6.34
CA MET A 1 -10.80 -31.51 -7.57
C MET A 1 -9.76 -31.11 -8.61
N VAL A 2 -9.07 -32.11 -9.18
CA VAL A 2 -8.33 -32.10 -10.47
C VAL A 2 -7.03 -31.25 -10.46
N SER A 3 -5.85 -31.85 -10.27
CA SER A 3 -5.02 -32.62 -11.22
C SER A 3 -4.26 -31.75 -12.21
N CYS A 4 -2.93 -31.70 -12.06
CA CYS A 4 -1.98 -31.52 -13.15
C CYS A 4 -0.79 -32.47 -12.93
N LEU A 5 -0.87 -33.63 -13.59
CA LEU A 5 0.25 -34.52 -13.94
C LEU A 5 1.12 -33.87 -15.03
N LEU A 6 2.44 -34.12 -15.01
CA LEU A 6 3.30 -34.51 -16.16
C LEU A 6 4.78 -34.64 -15.68
N PRO A 7 5.70 -35.31 -16.43
CA PRO A 7 6.34 -36.54 -15.96
C PRO A 7 7.89 -36.55 -16.02
N GLY A 8 8.46 -37.54 -15.32
CA GLY A 8 9.58 -38.42 -15.72
C GLY A 8 10.90 -37.83 -16.23
N VAL A 9 11.99 -38.06 -15.48
CA VAL A 9 13.28 -38.53 -16.01
C VAL A 9 13.93 -39.46 -14.98
N GLN A 10 14.36 -40.63 -15.47
CA GLN A 10 15.03 -41.71 -14.76
C GLN A 10 16.42 -41.31 -14.27
N ALA A 11 16.80 -41.77 -13.07
CA ALA A 11 18.19 -42.02 -12.74
C ALA A 11 18.30 -43.29 -11.89
N LYS A 12 19.18 -44.16 -12.38
CA LYS A 12 19.44 -45.54 -12.00
C LYS A 12 20.55 -45.55 -10.93
N ILE A 13 20.61 -46.65 -10.18
CA ILE A 13 21.76 -47.15 -9.39
C ILE A 13 21.92 -46.58 -7.98
N ALA A 14 21.53 -47.38 -6.97
CA ALA A 14 22.48 -48.05 -6.08
C ALA A 14 21.71 -48.92 -5.08
N ASN A 15 21.70 -50.21 -5.37
CA ASN A 15 21.23 -51.26 -4.49
C ASN A 15 22.41 -51.66 -3.58
N LEU A 16 22.28 -51.58 -2.25
CA LEU A 16 23.03 -52.44 -1.32
C LEU A 16 22.38 -52.40 0.07
N ALA A 17 21.58 -53.43 0.35
CA ALA A 17 21.09 -53.76 1.69
C ALA A 17 22.01 -54.82 2.32
N ILE A 18 22.50 -54.51 3.52
CA ILE A 18 22.37 -55.28 4.78
C ILE A 18 22.40 -56.83 4.67
N MET A 19 23.45 -57.41 5.30
CA MET A 19 23.79 -58.79 5.71
C MET A 19 22.67 -59.63 6.42
N PRO A 20 22.89 -60.91 6.90
CA PRO A 20 23.68 -62.13 6.52
C PRO A 20 22.75 -63.41 6.59
N PRO A 21 23.08 -64.67 7.01
CA PRO A 21 24.33 -65.47 7.15
C PRO A 21 24.28 -66.95 6.59
N GLY A 22 25.45 -67.62 6.52
CA GLY A 22 25.65 -69.04 6.90
C GLY A 22 25.51 -70.16 5.85
N ALA A 23 26.59 -70.94 5.63
CA ALA A 23 26.64 -72.42 5.64
C ALA A 23 28.05 -72.93 5.24
N ALA A 24 28.48 -74.00 5.89
CA ALA A 24 29.78 -74.67 5.79
C ALA A 24 29.92 -75.59 4.56
N GLU A 25 31.17 -75.92 4.17
CA GLU A 25 31.71 -77.29 4.20
C GLU A 25 33.15 -77.39 3.67
N ASP A 26 33.77 -78.52 4.04
CA ASP A 26 35.19 -78.88 4.15
C ASP A 26 36.01 -79.01 2.84
N GLY A 27 37.34 -78.95 2.97
CA GLY A 27 38.22 -79.49 1.92
C GLY A 27 39.72 -79.17 1.95
N ARG A 28 40.47 -79.88 2.82
CA ARG A 28 41.82 -80.45 2.59
C ARG A 28 43.08 -79.54 2.56
N ALA A 29 44.04 -79.96 3.38
CA ALA A 29 45.34 -79.36 3.67
C ALA A 29 46.44 -79.59 2.63
N THR A 30 47.39 -78.65 2.54
CA THR A 30 48.84 -78.91 2.33
C THR A 30 49.73 -77.82 2.96
N ALA A 31 50.55 -78.24 3.92
CA ALA A 31 51.96 -77.94 4.19
C ALA A 31 52.54 -76.49 4.11
N ASN A 32 52.97 -76.02 5.29
CA ASN A 32 54.25 -75.37 5.63
C ASN A 32 54.86 -74.32 4.68
N GLU A 33 54.72 -73.04 5.03
CA GLU A 33 55.79 -72.05 4.93
C GLU A 33 55.79 -71.13 6.16
N ILE A 34 56.95 -71.00 6.80
CA ILE A 34 57.20 -70.19 8.00
C ILE A 34 57.28 -68.71 7.57
N PRO A 35 56.47 -67.79 8.14
CA PRO A 35 56.57 -66.38 7.78
C PRO A 35 57.88 -65.77 8.33
N PRO A 36 58.57 -64.92 7.56
CA PRO A 36 59.81 -64.28 8.00
C PRO A 36 59.55 -63.28 9.14
N ARG A 37 60.44 -63.32 10.12
CA ARG A 37 60.49 -62.46 11.32
C ARG A 37 60.53 -60.98 10.91
N VAL A 38 59.44 -60.26 11.19
CA VAL A 38 59.36 -58.82 10.99
C VAL A 38 60.21 -58.12 12.07
N GLU A 39 61.13 -57.27 11.60
CA GLU A 39 62.04 -56.46 12.41
C GLU A 39 61.29 -55.64 13.47
N SER A 40 61.89 -55.52 14.66
CA SER A 40 61.37 -54.77 15.80
C SER A 40 60.97 -53.35 15.39
N ALA A 41 59.67 -53.06 15.45
CA ALA A 41 59.13 -51.73 15.20
C ALA A 41 59.74 -50.72 16.19
N LYS A 42 60.21 -49.58 15.68
CA LYS A 42 60.70 -48.47 16.51
C LYS A 42 59.56 -48.01 17.44
N PRO A 43 59.82 -47.76 18.74
CA PRO A 43 58.79 -47.29 19.65
C PRO A 43 58.27 -45.93 19.20
N VAL A 44 56.99 -45.88 18.82
CA VAL A 44 56.29 -44.63 18.51
C VAL A 44 56.00 -43.92 19.84
N ALA A 45 56.26 -42.60 19.90
CA ALA A 45 55.99 -41.82 21.10
C ALA A 45 54.48 -41.70 21.36
N ARG A 46 54.08 -41.70 22.64
CA ARG A 46 52.66 -41.53 23.03
C ARG A 46 52.16 -40.15 22.56
N PRO A 47 51.03 -40.08 21.83
CA PRO A 47 50.45 -38.79 21.45
C PRO A 47 50.09 -37.95 22.69
N ASN A 48 50.45 -36.66 22.68
CA ASN A 48 50.18 -35.75 23.80
C ASN A 48 48.70 -35.35 23.84
N LYS A 49 47.93 -36.05 24.67
CA LYS A 49 46.48 -35.84 24.81
C LYS A 49 46.12 -34.46 25.37
N SER A 50 46.94 -33.91 26.26
CA SER A 50 46.66 -32.62 26.90
C SER A 50 46.70 -31.47 25.89
N GLU A 51 47.68 -31.48 24.98
CA GLU A 51 47.80 -30.46 23.93
C GLU A 51 46.71 -30.59 22.87
N PHE A 52 46.31 -31.83 22.54
CA PHE A 52 45.20 -32.08 21.64
C PHE A 52 43.88 -31.57 22.21
N ASP A 53 43.57 -31.91 23.46
CA ASP A 53 42.34 -31.47 24.14
C ASP A 53 42.30 -29.94 24.23
N ALA A 54 43.41 -29.28 24.55
CA ALA A 54 43.51 -27.81 24.57
C ALA A 54 43.24 -27.17 23.19
N LYS A 55 43.80 -27.73 22.10
CA LYS A 55 43.56 -27.25 20.73
C LYS A 55 42.11 -27.45 20.29
N ILE A 56 41.48 -28.55 20.71
CA ILE A 56 40.07 -28.83 20.41
C ILE A 56 39.15 -27.87 21.17
N VAL A 57 39.44 -27.58 22.45
CA VAL A 57 38.67 -26.59 23.22
C VAL A 57 38.75 -25.23 22.55
N ALA A 58 39.95 -24.74 22.25
CA ALA A 58 40.13 -23.43 21.60
C ALA A 58 39.38 -23.33 20.25
N LEU A 59 39.43 -24.37 19.40
CA LEU A 59 38.69 -24.38 18.14
C LEU A 59 37.17 -24.49 18.33
N ASN A 60 36.69 -25.16 19.38
CA ASN A 60 35.26 -25.19 19.70
C ASN A 60 34.76 -23.84 20.21
N ASP A 61 35.56 -23.14 21.02
CA ASP A 61 35.25 -21.79 21.50
C ASP A 61 35.11 -20.82 20.31
N GLU A 62 36.05 -20.86 19.35
CA GLU A 62 35.93 -20.09 18.12
C GLU A 62 34.67 -20.44 17.30
N VAL A 63 34.30 -21.73 17.23
CA VAL A 63 33.05 -22.16 16.56
C VAL A 63 31.82 -21.64 17.30
N GLN A 64 31.87 -21.54 18.63
CA GLN A 64 30.80 -20.94 19.42
C GLN A 64 30.68 -19.44 19.11
N ASP A 65 31.79 -18.69 19.07
CA ASP A 65 31.79 -17.27 18.68
C ASP A 65 31.17 -17.07 17.29
N PHE A 66 31.48 -17.95 16.33
CA PHE A 66 30.86 -17.92 15.01
C PHE A 66 29.35 -18.20 15.05
N ASN A 67 28.88 -19.07 15.93
CA ASN A 67 27.44 -19.33 16.09
C ASN A 67 26.71 -18.11 16.66
N GLU A 68 27.32 -17.43 17.63
CA GLU A 68 26.77 -16.21 18.24
C GLU A 68 26.68 -15.10 17.19
N ARG A 69 27.76 -14.85 16.45
CA ARG A 69 27.76 -13.87 15.34
C ARG A 69 26.75 -14.21 14.24
N LEU A 70 26.60 -15.49 13.88
CA LEU A 70 25.59 -15.92 12.91
C LEU A 70 24.17 -15.67 13.42
N SER A 71 23.91 -15.92 14.71
CA SER A 71 22.62 -15.63 15.35
C SER A 71 22.30 -14.14 15.32
N GLU A 72 23.28 -13.28 15.60
CA GLU A 72 23.10 -11.83 15.51
C GLU A 72 22.81 -11.36 14.08
N VAL A 73 23.54 -11.88 13.09
CA VAL A 73 23.30 -11.55 11.68
C VAL A 73 21.94 -12.07 11.22
N ASP A 74 21.54 -13.26 11.67
CA ASP A 74 20.20 -13.80 11.39
C ASP A 74 19.07 -12.98 12.03
N ALA A 75 19.28 -12.46 13.24
CA ALA A 75 18.36 -11.52 13.87
C ALA A 75 18.22 -10.22 13.06
N LYS A 76 19.35 -9.60 12.67
CA LYS A 76 19.37 -8.39 11.83
C LYS A 76 18.71 -8.61 10.46
N ILE A 77 18.94 -9.75 9.82
CA ILE A 77 18.29 -10.11 8.56
C ILE A 77 16.79 -10.29 8.75
N SER A 78 16.36 -10.91 9.86
CA SER A 78 14.94 -11.15 10.13
C SER A 78 14.19 -9.85 10.39
N GLU A 79 14.78 -8.94 11.16
CA GLU A 79 14.25 -7.59 11.40
C GLU A 79 14.11 -6.80 10.10
N ALA A 80 15.13 -6.79 9.25
CA ALA A 80 15.11 -6.10 7.97
C ALA A 80 14.18 -6.77 6.92
N LYS A 81 13.86 -8.07 7.07
CA LYS A 81 12.93 -8.80 6.20
C LYS A 81 11.46 -8.67 6.62
N CYS A 82 11.17 -8.64 7.91
CA CYS A 82 9.81 -8.51 8.42
C CYS A 82 9.12 -7.21 7.94
N SER A 83 9.89 -6.19 7.55
CA SER A 83 9.38 -4.97 6.91
C SER A 83 9.18 -5.07 5.40
N GLY A 84 9.67 -6.11 4.73
CA GLY A 84 9.76 -6.18 3.26
C GLY A 84 8.76 -7.12 2.57
N GLY A 85 8.22 -8.12 3.27
CA GLY A 85 7.34 -9.15 2.68
C GLY A 85 5.84 -8.83 2.76
N ASN A 86 5.42 -8.27 3.90
CA ASN A 86 4.19 -7.52 4.06
C ASN A 86 4.66 -6.13 4.45
N GLN A 87 4.30 -5.11 3.66
CA GLN A 87 4.47 -3.71 4.07
C GLN A 87 4.06 -3.62 5.54
N SER A 88 4.88 -2.98 6.41
CA SER A 88 4.53 -2.85 7.83
C SER A 88 3.06 -2.45 7.93
N GLU A 89 2.34 -2.97 8.92
CA GLU A 89 0.89 -2.73 9.05
C GLU A 89 0.60 -1.21 8.93
N GLU A 90 1.49 -0.40 9.49
CA GLU A 90 1.55 1.06 9.38
C GLU A 90 1.58 1.58 7.93
N LEU A 91 2.43 1.03 7.04
CA LEU A 91 2.47 1.46 5.64
C LEU A 91 1.23 0.99 4.87
N ARG A 92 0.67 -0.18 5.21
CA ARG A 92 -0.58 -0.66 4.62
C ARG A 92 -1.74 0.27 5.00
N GLU A 93 -1.85 0.60 6.28
CA GLU A 93 -2.82 1.55 6.81
C GLU A 93 -2.64 2.94 6.20
N ALA A 94 -1.41 3.47 6.15
CA ALA A 94 -1.10 4.76 5.55
C ALA A 94 -1.46 4.84 4.06
N ARG A 95 -1.31 3.73 3.31
CA ARG A 95 -1.76 3.65 1.91
C ARG A 95 -3.28 3.60 1.81
N ALA A 96 -3.94 2.89 2.72
CA ALA A 96 -5.39 2.83 2.78
C ALA A 96 -6.02 4.19 3.12
N THR A 97 -5.45 4.92 4.08
CA THR A 97 -5.88 6.29 4.43
C THR A 97 -5.64 7.25 3.27
N MET A 98 -4.48 7.18 2.61
CA MET A 98 -4.20 7.98 1.40
C MET A 98 -5.22 7.70 0.29
N LYS A 99 -5.57 6.43 0.07
CA LYS A 99 -6.60 6.04 -0.90
C LYS A 99 -7.97 6.63 -0.54
N SER A 100 -8.42 6.50 0.71
CA SER A 100 -9.73 7.03 1.13
C SER A 100 -9.79 8.55 1.06
N LEU A 101 -8.70 9.26 1.39
CA LEU A 101 -8.61 10.71 1.26
C LEU A 101 -8.72 11.17 -0.21
N ARG A 102 -8.09 10.43 -1.14
CA ARG A 102 -8.21 10.70 -2.58
C ARG A 102 -9.62 10.46 -3.09
N GLU A 103 -10.23 9.35 -2.73
CA GLU A 103 -11.62 9.04 -3.09
C GLU A 103 -12.59 10.11 -2.58
N ARG A 104 -12.40 10.56 -1.33
CA ARG A 104 -13.20 11.65 -0.75
C ARG A 104 -12.98 12.99 -1.47
N LYS A 105 -11.73 13.32 -1.80
CA LYS A 105 -11.40 14.51 -2.60
C LYS A 105 -12.11 14.46 -3.95
N ASP A 106 -12.04 13.34 -4.65
CA ASP A 106 -12.66 13.18 -5.97
C ASP A 106 -14.19 13.26 -5.90
N ALA A 107 -14.79 12.71 -4.84
CA ALA A 107 -16.22 12.86 -4.59
C ALA A 107 -16.62 14.33 -4.38
N ILE A 108 -15.91 15.07 -3.53
CA ILE A 108 -16.21 16.50 -3.30
C ILE A 108 -15.93 17.33 -4.56
N MET A 109 -14.93 16.97 -5.37
CA MET A 109 -14.70 17.65 -6.64
C MET A 109 -15.85 17.44 -7.64
N ARG A 110 -16.44 16.25 -7.69
CA ARG A 110 -17.65 15.97 -8.47
C ARG A 110 -18.84 16.80 -7.96
N ASP A 111 -19.14 16.74 -6.67
CA ASP A 111 -20.20 17.54 -6.04
C ASP A 111 -20.02 19.04 -6.32
N ARG A 112 -18.78 19.55 -6.20
CA ARG A 112 -18.46 20.95 -6.47
C ARG A 112 -18.73 21.32 -7.93
N ALA A 113 -18.39 20.45 -8.87
CA ALA A 113 -18.65 20.68 -10.28
C ALA A 113 -20.16 20.75 -10.56
N GLU A 114 -20.95 19.86 -9.96
CA GLU A 114 -22.41 19.86 -10.05
C GLU A 114 -23.03 21.13 -9.42
N ILE A 115 -22.58 21.53 -8.23
CA ILE A 115 -23.05 22.77 -7.60
C ILE A 115 -22.67 23.99 -8.44
N ALA A 116 -21.49 23.99 -9.07
CA ALA A 116 -21.06 25.08 -9.94
C ALA A 116 -21.91 25.19 -11.22
N THR A 117 -22.33 24.06 -11.81
CA THR A 117 -23.23 24.07 -12.98
C THR A 117 -24.63 24.56 -12.57
N LEU A 118 -25.14 24.14 -11.41
CA LEU A 118 -26.39 24.64 -10.82
C LEU A 118 -26.31 26.15 -10.52
N GLN A 119 -25.18 26.64 -10.01
CA GLN A 119 -24.99 28.06 -9.77
C GLN A 119 -25.02 28.86 -11.08
N LYS A 120 -24.38 28.34 -12.14
CA LYS A 120 -24.36 28.99 -13.44
C LYS A 120 -25.75 29.06 -14.08
N SER A 121 -26.52 27.96 -14.01
CA SER A 121 -27.89 27.95 -14.53
C SER A 121 -28.82 28.87 -13.74
N ALA A 122 -28.72 28.87 -12.40
CA ALA A 122 -29.51 29.76 -11.54
C ALA A 122 -29.18 31.24 -11.75
N LYS A 123 -27.90 31.59 -11.99
CA LYS A 123 -27.52 32.96 -12.36
C LYS A 123 -28.10 33.36 -13.72
N ALA A 124 -28.01 32.48 -14.72
CA ALA A 124 -28.56 32.75 -16.04
C ALA A 124 -30.09 32.93 -16.02
N SER A 125 -30.83 32.11 -15.25
CA SER A 125 -32.28 32.27 -15.10
C SER A 125 -32.65 33.57 -14.41
N LEU A 126 -31.92 33.91 -13.35
CA LEU A 126 -32.12 35.14 -12.58
C LEU A 126 -31.84 36.38 -13.44
N ASP A 127 -30.75 36.38 -14.23
CA ASP A 127 -30.42 37.46 -15.15
C ASP A 127 -31.47 37.62 -16.25
N SER A 128 -32.01 36.51 -16.77
CA SER A 128 -33.11 36.54 -17.73
C SER A 128 -34.39 37.14 -17.12
N LYS A 129 -34.75 36.78 -15.89
CA LYS A 129 -35.92 37.35 -15.20
C LYS A 129 -35.74 38.83 -14.87
N ILE A 130 -34.53 39.23 -14.47
CA ILE A 130 -34.20 40.64 -14.21
C ILE A 130 -34.28 41.45 -15.51
N THR A 131 -33.75 40.95 -16.62
CA THR A 131 -33.82 41.65 -17.91
C THR A 131 -35.27 41.74 -18.41
N ALA A 132 -36.04 40.65 -18.35
CA ALA A 132 -37.47 40.66 -18.68
C ALA A 132 -38.27 41.64 -17.81
N GLY A 133 -38.00 41.66 -16.50
CA GLY A 133 -38.64 42.59 -15.56
C GLY A 133 -38.29 44.05 -15.83
N ARG A 134 -37.04 44.34 -16.23
CA ARG A 134 -36.62 45.70 -16.65
C ARG A 134 -37.32 46.14 -17.93
N SER A 135 -37.43 45.25 -18.92
CA SER A 135 -38.15 45.54 -20.18
C SER A 135 -39.64 45.80 -19.94
N LEU A 136 -40.31 44.96 -19.14
CA LEU A 136 -41.72 45.17 -18.76
C LEU A 136 -41.90 46.50 -18.02
N ARG A 137 -40.98 46.85 -17.12
CA ARG A 137 -41.02 48.13 -16.41
C ARG A 137 -40.88 49.33 -17.33
N ALA A 138 -40.09 49.22 -18.40
CA ALA A 138 -39.88 50.30 -19.36
C ALA A 138 -41.12 50.55 -20.25
N GLU A 139 -41.95 49.54 -20.49
CA GLU A 139 -43.18 49.65 -21.27
C GLU A 139 -44.36 50.24 -20.46
N LEU A 140 -44.33 50.09 -19.14
CA LEU A 140 -45.41 50.49 -18.25
C LEU A 140 -45.38 51.99 -17.90
N LYS A 141 -46.46 52.71 -18.21
CA LYS A 141 -46.67 54.11 -17.78
C LYS A 141 -47.07 54.27 -16.31
N TYR A 142 -47.76 53.28 -15.76
CA TYR A 142 -48.27 53.29 -14.39
C TYR A 142 -47.66 52.14 -13.61
N THR A 143 -47.29 52.40 -12.35
CA THR A 143 -46.55 51.44 -11.51
C THR A 143 -47.46 50.72 -10.52
N SER A 144 -48.56 51.36 -10.07
CA SER A 144 -49.56 50.74 -9.20
C SER A 144 -50.79 50.30 -10.01
N PRO A 145 -51.34 49.08 -9.75
CA PRO A 145 -52.62 48.66 -10.32
C PRO A 145 -53.78 49.57 -9.86
N GLU A 146 -53.69 50.15 -8.67
CA GLU A 146 -54.72 51.04 -8.11
C GLU A 146 -54.80 52.37 -8.88
N ASP A 147 -53.66 52.89 -9.32
CA ASP A 147 -53.62 54.12 -10.12
C ASP A 147 -54.22 53.91 -11.51
N ILE A 148 -54.04 52.72 -12.08
CA ILE A 148 -54.67 52.32 -13.34
C ILE A 148 -56.19 52.24 -13.17
N GLU A 149 -56.67 51.64 -12.08
CA GLU A 149 -58.11 51.53 -11.79
C GLU A 149 -58.76 52.90 -11.59
N LYS A 150 -58.12 53.82 -10.84
CA LYS A 150 -58.61 55.19 -10.68
C LYS A 150 -58.71 55.91 -12.03
N LYS A 151 -57.74 55.71 -12.92
CA LYS A 151 -57.75 56.32 -14.25
C LYS A 151 -58.84 55.74 -15.13
N ILE A 152 -59.03 54.42 -15.11
CA ILE A 152 -60.13 53.75 -15.83
C ILE A 152 -61.48 54.29 -15.34
N ALA A 153 -61.71 54.34 -14.02
CA ALA A 153 -62.95 54.85 -13.45
C ALA A 153 -63.21 56.32 -13.83
N SER A 154 -62.16 57.15 -13.88
CA SER A 154 -62.27 58.54 -14.36
C SER A 154 -62.65 58.63 -15.84
N LEU A 155 -62.11 57.75 -16.70
CA LEU A 155 -62.44 57.72 -18.13
C LEU A 155 -63.86 57.20 -18.37
N GLU A 156 -64.27 56.14 -17.67
CA GLU A 156 -65.62 55.59 -17.72
C GLU A 156 -66.66 56.60 -17.23
N LYS A 157 -66.36 57.34 -16.15
CA LYS A 157 -67.22 58.44 -15.69
C LYS A 157 -67.35 59.54 -16.74
N ARG A 158 -66.24 59.93 -17.40
CA ARG A 158 -66.26 60.93 -18.48
C ARG A 158 -67.12 60.48 -19.66
N GLN A 159 -67.05 59.19 -20.02
CA GLN A 159 -67.91 58.62 -21.05
C GLN A 159 -69.39 58.72 -20.67
N ALA A 160 -69.74 58.44 -19.40
CA ALA A 160 -71.13 58.45 -18.95
C ALA A 160 -71.75 59.86 -18.83
N THR A 161 -70.95 60.89 -18.52
CA THR A 161 -71.48 62.22 -18.19
C THR A 161 -71.38 63.26 -19.31
N THR A 162 -70.67 62.97 -20.40
CA THR A 162 -70.33 63.98 -21.42
C THR A 162 -70.73 63.50 -22.81
N SER A 163 -71.48 64.33 -23.55
CA SER A 163 -71.77 64.07 -24.97
C SER A 163 -70.53 64.31 -25.81
N MET A 164 -70.00 63.26 -26.45
CA MET A 164 -68.77 63.30 -27.24
C MET A 164 -69.02 62.96 -28.72
N SER A 165 -68.10 63.32 -29.60
CA SER A 165 -68.16 62.84 -30.99
C SER A 165 -67.83 61.33 -31.05
N LEU A 166 -68.39 60.61 -32.03
CA LEU A 166 -68.11 59.18 -32.22
C LEU A 166 -66.62 58.86 -32.40
N LYS A 167 -65.83 59.83 -32.88
CA LYS A 167 -64.38 59.67 -33.04
C LYS A 167 -63.67 59.70 -31.69
N ASP A 168 -64.05 60.62 -30.82
CA ASP A 168 -63.45 60.77 -29.49
C ASP A 168 -63.84 59.63 -28.55
N GLU A 169 -65.08 59.15 -28.65
CA GLU A 169 -65.54 57.99 -27.87
C GLU A 169 -64.76 56.72 -28.23
N LYS A 170 -64.48 56.49 -29.53
CA LYS A 170 -63.61 55.38 -29.96
C LYS A 170 -62.18 55.50 -29.43
N VAL A 171 -61.62 56.71 -29.34
CA VAL A 171 -60.28 56.93 -28.76
C VAL A 171 -60.29 56.63 -27.27
N LEU A 172 -61.32 57.07 -26.55
CA LEU A 172 -61.49 56.86 -25.12
C LEU A 172 -61.62 55.36 -24.80
N LEU A 173 -62.41 54.62 -25.57
CA LEU A 173 -62.54 53.16 -25.43
C LEU A 173 -61.19 52.43 -25.64
N LYS A 174 -60.43 52.83 -26.67
CA LYS A 174 -59.07 52.28 -26.90
C LYS A 174 -58.13 52.57 -25.73
N GLU A 175 -58.22 53.75 -25.12
CA GLU A 175 -57.42 54.09 -23.93
C GLU A 175 -57.79 53.23 -22.73
N ILE A 176 -59.09 52.98 -22.49
CA ILE A 176 -59.56 52.08 -21.42
C ILE A 176 -59.04 50.65 -21.66
N ASP A 177 -59.10 50.14 -22.89
CA ASP A 177 -58.61 48.80 -23.22
C ASP A 177 -57.09 48.68 -23.03
N GLN A 178 -56.33 49.70 -23.45
CA GLN A 178 -54.88 49.78 -23.20
C GLN A 178 -54.56 49.80 -21.70
N LEU A 179 -55.32 50.56 -20.90
CA LEU A 179 -55.16 50.59 -19.44
C LEU A 179 -55.47 49.24 -18.80
N LYS A 180 -56.54 48.55 -19.23
CA LYS A 180 -56.87 47.19 -18.77
C LYS A 180 -55.77 46.18 -19.10
N GLN A 181 -55.14 46.28 -20.27
CA GLN A 181 -53.98 45.46 -20.63
C GLN A 181 -52.76 45.80 -19.75
N SER A 182 -52.49 47.09 -19.52
CA SER A 182 -51.38 47.53 -18.65
C SER A 182 -51.52 47.03 -17.21
N LYS A 183 -52.74 46.92 -16.67
CA LYS A 183 -53.01 46.35 -15.34
C LYS A 183 -52.53 44.91 -15.24
N LYS A 184 -52.79 44.08 -16.26
CA LYS A 184 -52.33 42.69 -16.30
C LYS A 184 -50.80 42.62 -16.31
N LEU A 185 -50.14 43.49 -17.09
CA LEU A 185 -48.68 43.58 -17.15
C LEU A 185 -48.06 44.00 -15.80
N VAL A 186 -48.68 44.92 -15.05
CA VAL A 186 -48.25 45.29 -13.69
C VAL A 186 -48.33 44.10 -12.74
N SER A 187 -49.42 43.32 -12.79
CA SER A 187 -49.54 42.09 -11.98
C SER A 187 -48.48 41.05 -12.35
N HIS A 188 -48.16 40.88 -13.64
CA HIS A 188 -47.08 40.00 -14.10
C HIS A 188 -45.71 40.48 -13.61
N LEU A 189 -45.48 41.80 -13.60
CA LEU A 189 -44.24 42.39 -13.09
C LEU A 189 -44.10 42.14 -11.58
N ALA A 190 -45.18 42.24 -10.80
CA ALA A 190 -45.17 41.92 -9.38
C ALA A 190 -44.79 40.44 -9.14
N ALA A 191 -45.46 39.51 -9.82
CA ALA A 191 -45.13 38.09 -9.76
C ALA A 191 -43.68 37.78 -10.19
N ASN A 192 -43.18 38.48 -11.21
CA ASN A 192 -41.79 38.35 -11.64
C ASN A 192 -40.80 38.83 -10.56
N ASN A 193 -41.10 39.93 -9.85
CA ASN A 193 -40.27 40.42 -8.74
C ASN A 193 -40.24 39.44 -7.57
N ASP A 194 -41.38 38.84 -7.22
CA ASP A 194 -41.46 37.81 -6.18
C ASP A 194 -40.62 36.58 -6.55
N SER A 195 -40.71 36.17 -7.83
CA SER A 195 -39.89 35.09 -8.36
C SER A 195 -38.39 35.42 -8.31
N ILE A 196 -37.98 36.63 -8.70
CA ILE A 196 -36.58 37.10 -8.58
C ILE A 196 -36.13 37.08 -7.11
N SER A 197 -36.96 37.52 -6.18
CA SER A 197 -36.62 37.50 -4.75
C SER A 197 -36.41 36.07 -4.24
N SER A 198 -37.23 35.11 -4.69
CA SER A 198 -37.08 33.71 -4.31
C SER A 198 -35.80 33.09 -4.91
N GLU A 199 -35.50 33.36 -6.17
CA GLU A 199 -34.29 32.86 -6.85
C GLU A 199 -33.00 33.48 -6.31
N ARG A 200 -33.04 34.73 -5.82
CA ARG A 200 -31.90 35.33 -5.13
C ARG A 200 -31.53 34.55 -3.87
N LYS A 201 -32.53 34.14 -3.09
CA LYS A 201 -32.31 33.34 -1.87
C LYS A 201 -31.76 31.95 -2.21
N SER A 202 -32.29 31.29 -3.24
CA SER A 202 -31.75 29.99 -3.66
C SER A 202 -30.33 30.10 -4.22
N SER A 203 -30.03 31.13 -5.02
CA SER A 203 -28.70 31.41 -5.54
C SER A 203 -27.68 31.69 -4.43
N GLN A 204 -28.08 32.41 -3.37
CA GLN A 204 -27.26 32.63 -2.19
C GLN A 204 -26.95 31.29 -1.48
N SER A 205 -27.96 30.47 -1.23
CA SER A 205 -27.77 29.14 -0.64
C SER A 205 -26.83 28.26 -1.46
N ILE A 206 -26.96 28.23 -2.80
CA ILE A 206 -26.05 27.51 -3.69
C ILE A 206 -24.61 28.04 -3.55
N SER A 207 -24.43 29.36 -3.43
CA SER A 207 -23.12 29.97 -3.22
C SER A 207 -22.50 29.57 -1.89
N GLU A 208 -23.29 29.52 -0.82
CA GLU A 208 -22.86 29.07 0.51
C GLU A 208 -22.42 27.59 0.46
N HIS A 209 -23.20 26.71 -0.16
CA HIS A 209 -22.83 25.31 -0.36
C HIS A 209 -21.51 25.15 -1.14
N LEU A 210 -21.30 25.95 -2.19
CA LEU A 210 -20.06 25.93 -2.96
C LEU A 210 -18.87 26.39 -2.13
N SER A 211 -19.05 27.43 -1.30
CA SER A 211 -18.01 27.91 -0.39
C SER A 211 -17.63 26.86 0.66
N ALA A 212 -18.62 26.16 1.23
CA ALA A 212 -18.40 25.09 2.20
C ALA A 212 -17.63 23.91 1.59
N LYS A 213 -17.99 23.50 0.35
CA LYS A 213 -17.27 22.44 -0.38
C LYS A 213 -15.84 22.84 -0.71
N ASN A 214 -15.57 24.12 -1.04
CA ASN A 214 -14.20 24.61 -1.23
C ASN A 214 -13.39 24.54 0.07
N ALA A 215 -13.95 24.95 1.20
CA ALA A 215 -13.30 24.85 2.50
C ALA A 215 -12.98 23.39 2.87
N GLU A 216 -13.91 22.46 2.62
CA GLU A 216 -13.68 21.02 2.83
C GLU A 216 -12.54 20.49 1.95
N LEU A 217 -12.46 20.91 0.69
CA LEU A 217 -11.35 20.55 -0.21
C LEU A 217 -10.01 21.05 0.30
N ASP A 218 -9.93 22.27 0.83
CA ASP A 218 -8.67 22.82 1.32
C ASP A 218 -8.17 22.10 2.57
N VAL A 219 -9.09 21.70 3.46
CA VAL A 219 -8.77 20.82 4.60
C VAL A 219 -8.28 19.46 4.11
N LEU A 220 -8.94 18.85 3.12
CA LEU A 220 -8.52 17.55 2.59
C LEU A 220 -7.18 17.60 1.86
N LYS A 221 -6.88 18.67 1.13
CA LYS A 221 -5.57 18.85 0.49
C LYS A 221 -4.44 18.86 1.52
N LYS A 222 -4.63 19.56 2.65
CA LYS A 222 -3.66 19.55 3.76
C LYS A 222 -3.45 18.15 4.32
N LYS A 223 -4.54 17.43 4.62
CA LYS A 223 -4.48 16.04 5.10
C LYS A 223 -3.79 15.10 4.11
N ILE A 224 -4.01 15.29 2.81
CA ILE A 224 -3.33 14.50 1.77
C ILE A 224 -1.82 14.79 1.76
N GLU A 225 -1.41 16.05 1.89
CA GLU A 225 0.01 16.39 1.94
C GLU A 225 0.69 15.84 3.20
N GLU A 226 0.04 15.95 4.36
CA GLU A 226 0.51 15.34 5.62
C GLU A 226 0.64 13.82 5.48
N GLN A 227 -0.38 13.14 4.94
CA GLN A 227 -0.35 11.69 4.74
C GLN A 227 0.72 11.27 3.72
N LYS A 228 1.02 12.13 2.74
CA LYS A 228 2.08 11.89 1.76
C LYS A 228 3.45 11.95 2.43
N GLN A 229 3.71 12.95 3.27
CA GLN A 229 4.95 13.02 4.05
C GLN A 229 5.16 11.78 4.94
N ILE A 230 4.09 11.30 5.58
CA ILE A 230 4.13 10.04 6.35
C ILE A 230 4.51 8.87 5.44
N LEU A 231 3.88 8.73 4.27
CA LEU A 231 4.21 7.67 3.33
C LEU A 231 5.65 7.75 2.81
N ASP A 232 6.13 8.94 2.48
CA ASP A 232 7.49 9.16 1.98
C ASP A 232 8.52 8.75 3.05
N SER A 233 8.35 9.21 4.29
CA SER A 233 9.24 8.82 5.41
C SER A 233 9.23 7.32 5.70
N LEU A 234 8.06 6.66 5.67
CA LEU A 234 7.97 5.21 5.88
C LEU A 234 8.59 4.42 4.72
N ASN A 235 8.45 4.89 3.48
CA ASN A 235 9.08 4.27 2.32
C ASN A 235 10.61 4.43 2.35
N GLU A 236 11.11 5.60 2.73
CA GLU A 236 12.55 5.87 2.91
C GLU A 236 13.13 4.94 3.98
N ALA A 237 12.54 4.90 5.17
CA ALA A 237 12.98 4.00 6.25
C ALA A 237 12.96 2.52 5.84
N ASN A 238 11.98 2.10 5.03
CA ASN A 238 11.94 0.74 4.51
C ASN A 238 13.04 0.49 3.46
N SER A 239 13.30 1.47 2.59
CA SER A 239 14.34 1.38 1.57
C SER A 239 15.74 1.27 2.16
N GLU A 240 16.03 2.04 3.22
CA GLU A 240 17.30 2.00 3.95
C GLU A 240 17.52 0.64 4.60
N ARG A 241 16.52 0.10 5.31
CA ARG A 241 16.59 -1.25 5.90
C ARG A 241 16.85 -2.31 4.84
N ARG A 242 16.20 -2.20 3.67
CA ARG A 242 16.39 -3.14 2.56
C ARG A 242 17.76 -3.01 1.92
N ALA A 243 18.34 -1.82 1.89
CA ALA A 243 19.68 -1.58 1.34
C ALA A 243 20.79 -2.27 2.15
N VAL A 244 20.56 -2.53 3.44
CA VAL A 244 21.51 -3.23 4.32
C VAL A 244 21.47 -4.76 4.14
N LEU A 245 20.36 -5.33 3.65
CA LEU A 245 20.20 -6.78 3.49
C LEU A 245 21.30 -7.45 2.65
N PRO A 246 21.70 -6.93 1.46
CA PRO A 246 22.76 -7.54 0.67
C PRO A 246 24.11 -7.64 1.41
N ALA A 247 24.43 -6.65 2.25
CA ALA A 247 25.65 -6.67 3.07
C ALA A 247 25.55 -7.76 4.15
N LEU A 248 24.44 -7.83 4.87
CA LEU A 248 24.22 -8.85 5.90
C LEU A 248 24.25 -10.28 5.33
N PHE A 249 23.74 -10.50 4.13
CA PHE A 249 23.84 -11.80 3.47
C PHE A 249 25.28 -12.17 3.11
N LYS A 250 26.09 -11.21 2.64
CA LYS A 250 27.51 -11.44 2.38
C LYS A 250 28.26 -11.78 3.67
N ASP A 251 28.00 -11.05 4.75
CA ASP A 251 28.61 -11.30 6.05
C ASP A 251 28.23 -12.68 6.60
N LYS A 252 26.95 -13.06 6.47
CA LYS A 252 26.45 -14.39 6.84
C LYS A 252 27.16 -15.49 6.06
N ASP A 253 27.31 -15.33 4.75
CA ASP A 253 27.97 -16.33 3.91
C ASP A 253 29.48 -16.43 4.20
N ALA A 254 30.13 -15.30 4.53
CA ALA A 254 31.53 -15.28 4.98
C ALA A 254 31.70 -16.03 6.31
N LEU A 255 30.90 -15.70 7.33
CA LEU A 255 30.94 -16.36 8.64
C LEU A 255 30.66 -17.87 8.53
N ARG A 256 29.75 -18.29 7.64
CA ARG A 256 29.50 -19.72 7.38
C ARG A 256 30.71 -20.44 6.80
N LYS A 257 31.44 -19.80 5.87
CA LYS A 257 32.66 -20.37 5.29
C LYS A 257 33.77 -20.50 6.33
N GLU A 258 33.98 -19.47 7.15
CA GLU A 258 34.99 -19.48 8.21
C GLU A 258 34.69 -20.55 9.28
N LYS A 259 33.43 -20.63 9.73
CA LYS A 259 32.98 -21.70 10.63
C LYS A 259 33.21 -23.09 10.04
N GLN A 260 32.87 -23.29 8.76
CA GLN A 260 33.07 -24.58 8.10
C GLN A 260 34.55 -24.97 8.05
N ALA A 261 35.44 -24.03 7.74
CA ALA A 261 36.88 -24.26 7.75
C ALA A 261 37.38 -24.69 9.14
N LYS A 262 36.92 -24.05 10.23
CA LYS A 262 37.27 -24.44 11.61
C LYS A 262 36.72 -25.81 12.00
N VAL A 263 35.52 -26.16 11.55
CA VAL A 263 34.96 -27.50 11.77
C VAL A 263 35.77 -28.56 11.01
N GLU A 264 36.25 -28.25 9.80
CA GLU A 264 37.12 -29.14 9.02
C GLU A 264 38.49 -29.33 9.69
N THR A 265 39.09 -28.28 10.26
CA THR A 265 40.35 -28.42 11.03
C THR A 265 40.16 -29.27 12.28
N ILE A 266 39.05 -29.11 13.02
CA ILE A 266 38.71 -30.00 14.16
C ILE A 266 38.61 -31.45 13.71
N LYS A 267 37.97 -31.72 12.57
CA LYS A 267 37.84 -33.08 12.02
C LYS A 267 39.20 -33.66 11.63
N ALA A 268 40.04 -32.87 10.96
CA ALA A 268 41.40 -33.26 10.59
C ALA A 268 42.26 -33.59 11.82
N LEU A 269 42.30 -32.70 12.82
CA LEU A 269 43.02 -32.93 14.08
C LEU A 269 42.54 -34.20 14.80
N ARG A 270 41.23 -34.44 14.84
CA ARG A 270 40.67 -35.67 15.43
C ARG A 270 41.07 -36.91 14.64
N ALA A 271 41.14 -36.84 13.31
CA ALA A 271 41.58 -37.95 12.47
C ALA A 271 43.07 -38.25 12.68
N GLU A 272 43.92 -37.21 12.66
CA GLU A 272 45.36 -37.30 12.92
C GLU A 272 45.66 -37.86 14.32
N PHE A 273 44.95 -37.40 15.34
CA PHE A 273 45.12 -37.93 16.70
C PHE A 273 44.73 -39.42 16.78
N ARG A 274 43.64 -39.83 16.09
CA ARG A 274 43.22 -41.24 16.02
C ARG A 274 44.23 -42.11 15.27
N THR A 275 44.82 -41.63 14.17
CA THR A 275 45.84 -42.40 13.43
C THR A 275 47.08 -42.60 14.31
N LEU A 276 47.59 -41.53 14.94
CA LEU A 276 48.74 -41.60 15.83
C LEU A 276 48.47 -42.50 17.05
N GLU A 277 47.26 -42.45 17.62
CA GLU A 277 46.88 -43.32 18.74
C GLU A 277 46.75 -44.79 18.31
N ASN A 278 46.20 -45.06 17.13
CA ASN A 278 46.12 -46.41 16.57
C ASN A 278 47.52 -46.98 16.25
N GLU A 279 48.43 -46.17 15.72
CA GLU A 279 49.83 -46.54 15.47
C GLU A 279 50.55 -46.88 16.78
N PHE A 280 50.45 -46.03 17.79
CA PHE A 280 50.99 -46.29 19.13
C PHE A 280 50.42 -47.56 19.78
N ARG A 281 49.10 -47.78 19.66
CA ARG A 281 48.46 -49.01 20.16
C ARG A 281 48.89 -50.24 19.38
N ARG A 282 49.15 -50.12 18.08
CA ARG A 282 49.65 -51.21 17.23
C ARG A 282 51.09 -51.58 17.62
N THR A 283 51.98 -50.61 17.82
CA THR A 283 53.36 -50.88 18.27
C THR A 283 53.36 -51.53 19.65
N GLN A 284 52.54 -51.05 20.60
CA GLN A 284 52.42 -51.70 21.91
C GLN A 284 51.91 -53.14 21.85
N ARG A 285 50.97 -53.45 20.93
CA ARG A 285 50.48 -54.83 20.77
C ARG A 285 51.57 -55.76 20.23
N VAL A 286 52.35 -55.29 19.25
CA VAL A 286 53.49 -56.04 18.70
C VAL A 286 54.58 -56.24 19.75
N GLU A 287 54.92 -55.19 20.51
CA GLU A 287 55.87 -55.29 21.63
C GLU A 287 55.41 -56.31 22.69
N ARG A 288 54.12 -56.33 23.05
CA ARG A 288 53.57 -57.32 24.00
C ARG A 288 53.60 -58.74 23.45
N GLN A 289 53.32 -58.94 22.16
CA GLN A 289 53.40 -60.24 21.50
C GLN A 289 54.84 -60.76 21.35
N PHE A 290 55.84 -59.87 21.39
CA PHE A 290 57.26 -60.24 21.38
C PHE A 290 57.81 -60.60 22.76
N ILE A 291 57.13 -60.21 23.85
CA ILE A 291 57.56 -60.44 25.24
C ILE A 291 56.94 -61.71 25.85
N THR A 292 55.88 -62.26 25.24
CA THR A 292 55.28 -63.58 25.55
C THR A 292 55.81 -64.66 24.62
#